data_AF-A0A5B7GCQ6-F1
#
_entry.id   AF-A0A5B7GCQ6-F1
#
_cell.length_a   1.000
_cell.length_b   1.000
_cell.length_c   1.000
_cell.angle_alpha   90.00
_cell.angle_beta   90.00
_cell.angle_gamma   90.00
#
_symmetry.space_group_name_H-M   'P 1'
#
loop_
_entity.id
_entity.type
_entity.pdbx_description
1 polymer ?
#
loop_
_entity_poly.entity_id
_entity_poly.type
_entity_poly.pdbx_seq_one_letter_code
_entity_poly.pdbx_strand_id
1 'polypeptide(L)'
;MVSAKELISVLKADGWSGNIATRAEAGFSLGEEESGHHAHGNLLTSHLVSTTEGHTDASPSYCLPVPLVLQVAKMRNVSAPKAFEESGGAPRMLRVSLTDGCNIVQGLEVQNIKTLSLKTAPGTKVRLNGKVSVNGGFLLLTPNNISVIGGTVQELYDKWKLSAVCIKASCIANLN
;
A
#
# COMPACT_ATOMS: atom_id res chain seq x y z
N MET A 1 3.38 -27.47 -18.84
CA MET A 1 3.71 -27.00 -17.47
C MET A 1 4.59 -25.77 -17.60
N VAL A 2 4.23 -24.66 -16.98
CA VAL A 2 5.07 -23.45 -16.96
C VAL A 2 6.18 -23.68 -15.90
N SER A 3 7.43 -23.36 -16.22
CA SER A 3 8.55 -23.52 -15.30
C SER A 3 8.47 -22.51 -14.14
N ALA A 4 8.95 -22.88 -12.95
CA ALA A 4 9.04 -21.96 -11.80
C ALA A 4 9.83 -20.68 -12.15
N LYS A 5 10.91 -20.81 -12.93
CA LYS A 5 11.72 -19.67 -13.42
C LYS A 5 10.91 -18.72 -14.30
N GLU A 6 10.00 -19.26 -15.09
CA GLU A 6 9.16 -18.49 -16.00
C GLU A 6 8.03 -17.79 -15.26
N LEU A 7 7.42 -18.45 -14.26
CA LEU A 7 6.49 -17.81 -13.33
C LEU A 7 7.13 -16.68 -12.53
N ILE A 8 8.35 -16.87 -12.01
CA ILE A 8 9.09 -15.83 -11.30
C ILE A 8 9.38 -14.64 -12.22
N SER A 9 9.74 -14.91 -13.47
CA SER A 9 10.00 -13.86 -14.46
C SER A 9 8.73 -13.06 -14.75
N VAL A 10 7.58 -13.72 -14.87
CA VAL A 10 6.27 -13.07 -15.02
C VAL A 10 5.91 -12.24 -13.79
N LEU A 11 6.08 -12.78 -12.57
CA LEU A 11 5.77 -12.07 -11.33
C LEU A 11 6.64 -10.81 -11.15
N LYS A 12 7.92 -10.89 -11.51
CA LYS A 12 8.82 -9.73 -11.50
C LYS A 12 8.42 -8.69 -12.55
N ALA A 13 8.07 -9.12 -13.77
CA ALA A 13 7.56 -8.23 -14.82
C ALA A 13 6.24 -7.54 -14.42
N ASP A 14 5.43 -8.20 -13.59
CA ASP A 14 4.20 -7.64 -13.04
C ASP A 14 4.41 -6.74 -11.80
N GLY A 15 5.65 -6.64 -11.31
CA GLY A 15 6.03 -5.73 -10.23
C GLY A 15 5.92 -6.32 -8.82
N TRP A 16 5.83 -7.64 -8.66
CA TRP A 16 5.81 -8.26 -7.34
C TRP A 16 7.19 -8.17 -6.66
N SER A 17 7.24 -7.63 -5.44
CA SER A 17 8.50 -7.48 -4.69
C SER A 17 9.02 -8.80 -4.12
N GLY A 18 10.35 -8.90 -4.00
CA GLY A 18 11.15 -10.13 -4.07
C GLY A 18 10.96 -11.19 -2.98
N ASN A 19 10.23 -10.97 -1.89
CA ASN A 19 10.09 -12.03 -0.87
C ASN A 19 9.19 -13.20 -1.32
N ILE A 20 8.27 -12.97 -2.28
CA ILE A 20 7.45 -14.02 -2.89
C ILE A 20 8.21 -14.77 -3.99
N ALA A 21 9.07 -14.06 -4.75
CA ALA A 21 9.84 -14.64 -5.85
C ALA A 21 11.05 -15.46 -5.37
N THR A 22 11.71 -15.04 -4.29
CA THR A 22 12.93 -15.69 -3.78
C THR A 22 12.59 -16.94 -2.93
N ARG A 23 11.44 -16.96 -2.24
CA ARG A 23 11.01 -18.10 -1.43
C ARG A 23 10.51 -19.30 -2.24
N ALA A 24 10.15 -19.09 -3.52
CA ALA A 24 9.85 -20.19 -4.43
C ALA A 24 11.10 -21.02 -4.81
N GLU A 25 12.29 -20.42 -4.72
CA GLU A 25 13.58 -21.09 -4.97
C GLU A 25 14.18 -21.65 -3.67
N ALA A 26 13.94 -20.99 -2.52
CA ALA A 26 14.44 -21.44 -1.23
C ALA A 26 13.51 -22.50 -0.60
N GLY A 27 13.78 -23.76 -0.91
CA GLY A 27 13.37 -24.88 -0.06
C GLY A 27 13.71 -24.60 1.41
N PHE A 28 12.76 -24.89 2.29
CA PHE A 28 12.85 -24.75 3.74
C PHE A 28 14.24 -25.15 4.28
N SER A 29 14.97 -24.21 4.87
CA SER A 29 16.13 -24.47 5.71
C SER A 29 16.23 -23.35 6.75
N LEU A 30 16.35 -23.74 8.03
CA LEU A 30 16.47 -22.90 9.22
C LEU A 30 17.94 -22.46 9.42
N GLY A 31 18.13 -21.26 10.00
CA GLY A 31 19.41 -20.69 10.44
C GLY A 31 19.89 -19.57 9.51
N GLU A 32 20.42 -18.42 9.96
CA GLU A 32 20.92 -17.99 11.27
C GLU A 32 20.69 -16.46 11.44
N GLU A 33 20.78 -15.98 12.68
CA GLU A 33 20.89 -14.55 13.00
C GLU A 33 22.20 -13.97 12.43
N GLU A 34 22.14 -12.78 11.82
CA GLU A 34 23.31 -11.90 11.75
C GLU A 34 22.98 -10.51 12.28
N SER A 35 23.65 -10.16 13.36
CA SER A 35 23.83 -8.81 13.87
C SER A 35 24.83 -8.06 13.00
N GLY A 36 24.48 -6.86 12.52
CA GLY A 36 25.46 -6.00 11.86
C GLY A 36 24.81 -4.78 11.25
N HIS A 37 25.29 -3.60 11.62
CA HIS A 37 24.90 -2.32 11.07
C HIS A 37 25.18 -2.25 9.56
N HIS A 38 24.23 -2.68 8.73
CA HIS A 38 24.26 -2.44 7.28
C HIS A 38 22.88 -1.98 6.84
N ALA A 39 22.81 -0.76 6.30
CA ALA A 39 21.62 -0.18 5.71
C ALA A 39 21.13 -1.09 4.58
N HIS A 40 20.22 -2.01 4.88
CA HIS A 40 19.48 -2.76 3.88
C HIS A 40 18.58 -1.75 3.18
N GLY A 41 19.01 -1.30 2.00
CA GLY A 41 18.28 -0.34 1.18
C GLY A 41 16.93 -0.93 0.78
N ASN A 42 15.89 -0.58 1.54
CA ASN A 42 14.52 -0.99 1.25
C ASN A 42 14.00 -0.25 0.01
N LEU A 43 13.42 -0.96 -0.96
CA LEU A 43 12.91 -0.41 -2.23
C LEU A 43 12.00 0.83 -2.04
N LEU A 44 11.15 0.83 -1.03
CA LEU A 44 10.26 1.95 -0.74
C LEU A 44 10.93 3.09 0.04
N THR A 45 11.80 2.75 1.00
CA THR A 45 12.39 3.72 1.92
C THR A 45 13.58 4.46 1.29
N SER A 46 14.42 3.76 0.51
CA SER A 46 15.56 4.39 -0.18
C SER A 46 15.11 5.44 -1.20
N HIS A 47 13.95 5.24 -1.85
CA HIS A 47 13.40 6.18 -2.82
C HIS A 47 12.60 7.33 -2.20
N LEU A 48 12.07 7.17 -0.99
CA LEU A 48 11.35 8.24 -0.28
C LEU A 48 12.25 9.10 0.62
N VAL A 49 13.37 8.57 1.10
CA VAL A 49 14.27 9.26 2.07
C VAL A 49 15.18 10.30 1.42
N SER A 50 15.41 10.29 0.10
CA SER A 50 16.14 11.37 -0.59
C SER A 50 15.41 12.73 -0.58
N THR A 51 14.28 12.85 0.12
CA THR A 51 13.36 14.00 0.10
C THR A 51 13.56 14.97 1.29
N THR A 52 14.44 14.69 2.25
CA THR A 52 14.54 15.51 3.48
C THR A 52 15.72 16.48 3.55
N GLU A 53 16.57 16.58 2.52
CA GLU A 53 17.72 17.48 2.54
C GLU A 53 17.62 18.58 1.47
N GLY A 54 17.31 19.82 1.90
CA GLY A 54 17.88 21.06 1.33
C GLY A 54 17.27 21.72 0.07
N HIS A 55 16.58 22.85 0.30
CA HIS A 55 16.59 24.14 -0.44
C HIS A 55 16.15 24.31 -1.93
N THR A 56 15.25 25.30 -2.08
CA THR A 56 14.95 26.26 -3.19
C THR A 56 15.12 25.90 -4.67
N ASP A 57 14.03 26.15 -5.39
CA ASP A 57 13.84 26.38 -6.83
C ASP A 57 13.97 25.18 -7.79
N ALA A 58 12.81 24.83 -8.37
CA ALA A 58 12.57 23.73 -9.32
C ALA A 58 12.83 22.32 -8.77
N SER A 59 12.02 21.87 -7.80
CA SER A 59 12.07 20.49 -7.29
C SER A 59 11.87 19.49 -8.45
N PRO A 60 12.82 18.57 -8.69
CA PRO A 60 12.60 17.48 -9.64
C PRO A 60 11.40 16.67 -9.15
N SER A 61 10.37 16.55 -10.00
CA SER A 61 9.20 15.71 -9.69
C SER A 61 9.67 14.25 -9.62
N TYR A 62 9.91 13.75 -8.41
CA TYR A 62 10.33 12.36 -8.21
C TYR A 62 9.19 11.41 -8.60
N CYS A 63 9.51 10.42 -9.43
CA CYS A 63 8.59 9.37 -9.83
C CYS A 63 9.05 8.04 -9.22
N LEU A 64 8.12 7.28 -8.63
CA LEU A 64 8.45 5.93 -8.21
C LEU A 64 8.73 5.03 -9.41
N PRO A 65 9.71 4.11 -9.31
CA PRO A 65 9.88 3.03 -10.27
C PRO A 65 8.70 2.07 -10.17
N VAL A 66 8.12 1.74 -11.32
CA VAL A 66 6.95 0.86 -11.48
C VAL A 66 7.18 -0.05 -12.70
N PRO A 67 6.46 -1.18 -12.87
CA PRO A 67 5.33 -1.66 -12.07
C PRO A 67 5.74 -2.09 -10.66
N LEU A 68 4.90 -1.79 -9.67
CA LEU A 68 5.13 -2.20 -8.28
C LEU A 68 3.84 -2.66 -7.62
N VAL A 69 3.82 -3.88 -7.09
CA VAL A 69 2.68 -4.44 -6.36
C VAL A 69 2.88 -4.21 -4.86
N LEU A 70 1.91 -3.55 -4.24
CA LEU A 70 1.88 -3.27 -2.82
C LEU A 70 0.58 -3.80 -2.21
N GLN A 71 0.60 -3.98 -0.89
CA GLN A 71 -0.57 -4.34 -0.11
C GLN A 71 -1.18 -3.12 0.56
N VAL A 72 -2.49 -3.00 0.49
CA VAL A 72 -3.26 -2.04 1.30
C VAL A 72 -3.20 -2.48 2.77
N ALA A 73 -2.61 -1.65 3.62
CA ALA A 73 -2.61 -1.82 5.06
C ALA A 73 -3.82 -1.12 5.71
N LYS A 74 -4.14 0.10 5.24
CA LYS A 74 -5.22 0.92 5.79
C LYS A 74 -5.74 1.92 4.76
N MET A 75 -7.02 2.24 4.86
CA MET A 75 -7.66 3.32 4.11
C MET A 75 -8.40 4.27 5.05
N ARG A 76 -8.40 5.55 4.71
CA ARG A 76 -9.08 6.60 5.47
C ARG A 76 -9.52 7.71 4.53
N ASN A 77 -10.71 8.27 4.73
CA ASN A 77 -11.12 9.50 4.07
C ASN A 77 -10.60 10.68 4.89
N VAL A 78 -9.64 11.43 4.35
CA VAL A 78 -9.05 12.59 5.04
C VAL A 78 -9.88 13.86 4.89
N SER A 79 -10.87 13.88 3.98
CA SER A 79 -11.80 15.01 3.85
C SER A 79 -13.00 14.93 4.79
N ALA A 80 -13.13 13.85 5.57
CA ALA A 80 -14.21 13.64 6.53
C ALA A 80 -13.67 13.52 7.96
N PRO A 81 -14.45 13.96 8.98
CA PRO A 81 -14.07 13.78 10.37
C PRO A 81 -13.98 12.29 10.72
N LYS A 82 -13.08 11.94 11.65
CA LYS A 82 -12.82 10.53 12.05
C LYS A 82 -14.08 9.80 12.52
N ALA A 83 -15.00 10.52 13.16
CA ALA A 83 -16.25 9.97 13.66
C ALA A 83 -17.24 9.60 12.54
N PHE A 84 -17.09 10.18 11.34
CA PHE A 84 -18.01 10.00 10.23
C PHE A 84 -17.26 10.01 8.89
N GLU A 85 -16.39 9.02 8.66
CA GLU A 85 -15.52 8.99 7.47
C GLU A 85 -16.28 8.80 6.15
N GLU A 86 -17.53 8.32 6.19
CA GLU A 86 -18.43 8.22 5.02
C GLU A 86 -19.16 9.55 4.70
N SER A 87 -18.89 10.63 5.44
CA SER A 87 -19.49 11.94 5.20
C SER A 87 -19.27 12.43 3.77
N GLY A 88 -20.36 12.84 3.10
CA GLY A 88 -20.32 13.54 1.82
C GLY A 88 -20.16 15.06 1.93
N GLY A 89 -19.85 15.59 3.12
CA GLY A 89 -19.77 17.04 3.37
C GLY A 89 -18.63 17.76 2.65
N ALA A 90 -17.67 17.02 2.08
CA ALA A 90 -16.59 17.52 1.25
C ALA A 90 -16.26 16.51 0.14
N PRO A 91 -15.62 16.95 -0.97
CA PRO A 91 -15.11 16.02 -1.98
C PRO A 91 -14.22 14.95 -1.35
N ARG A 92 -14.46 13.68 -1.71
CA ARG A 92 -13.72 12.53 -1.18
C ARG A 92 -12.22 12.67 -1.45
N MET A 93 -11.40 12.39 -0.44
CA MET A 93 -9.95 12.28 -0.57
C MET A 93 -9.45 11.13 0.29
N LEU A 94 -9.10 9.99 -0.31
CA LEU A 94 -8.54 8.86 0.43
C LEU A 94 -7.04 9.00 0.66
N ARG A 95 -6.64 8.76 1.91
CA ARG A 95 -5.27 8.40 2.27
C ARG A 95 -5.17 6.88 2.38
N VAL A 96 -4.27 6.28 1.59
CA VAL A 96 -4.04 4.85 1.52
C VAL A 96 -2.66 4.53 2.10
N SER A 97 -2.60 3.73 3.15
CA SER A 97 -1.33 3.20 3.65
C SER A 97 -1.02 1.91 2.88
N LEU A 98 0.10 1.91 2.16
CA LEU A 98 0.56 0.80 1.32
C LEU A 98 1.83 0.19 1.93
N THR A 99 2.01 -1.12 1.80
CA THR A 99 3.18 -1.82 2.33
C THR A 99 3.71 -2.88 1.36
N ASP A 100 5.03 -3.04 1.35
CA ASP A 100 5.76 -4.15 0.71
C ASP A 100 5.98 -5.34 1.67
N GLY A 101 5.46 -5.26 2.90
CA GLY A 101 5.68 -6.23 3.98
C GLY A 101 6.75 -5.82 4.99
N CYS A 102 7.54 -4.78 4.70
CA CYS A 102 8.57 -4.26 5.60
C CYS A 102 8.29 -2.82 6.01
N ASN A 103 7.89 -1.97 5.07
CA ASN A 103 7.68 -0.54 5.28
C ASN A 103 6.26 -0.12 4.90
N ILE A 104 5.81 1.00 5.46
CA ILE A 104 4.54 1.61 5.11
C ILE A 104 4.79 2.95 4.44
N VAL A 105 4.19 3.13 3.26
CA VAL A 105 4.19 4.39 2.51
C VAL A 105 2.76 4.91 2.42
N GLN A 106 2.62 6.22 2.25
CA GLN A 106 1.31 6.87 2.21
C GLN A 106 1.00 7.30 0.78
N GLY A 107 -0.14 6.90 0.26
CA GLY A 107 -0.71 7.40 -0.98
C GLY A 107 -1.86 8.35 -0.70
N LEU A 108 -2.00 9.38 -1.54
CA LEU A 108 -3.08 10.35 -1.50
C LEU A 108 -3.85 10.31 -2.82
N GLU A 109 -5.16 10.11 -2.73
CA GLU A 109 -6.09 10.20 -3.85
C GLU A 109 -6.21 11.67 -4.30
N VAL A 110 -5.59 12.00 -5.44
CA VAL A 110 -5.69 13.34 -6.04
C VAL A 110 -6.80 13.44 -7.09
N GLN A 111 -7.24 12.29 -7.61
CA GLN A 111 -8.39 12.15 -8.50
C GLN A 111 -9.22 10.95 -8.04
N ASN A 112 -10.54 10.99 -8.20
CA ASN A 112 -11.40 9.94 -7.67
C ASN A 112 -11.11 8.56 -8.30
N ILE A 113 -10.69 7.60 -7.47
CA ILE A 113 -10.40 6.22 -7.84
C ILE A 113 -11.57 5.34 -7.40
N LYS A 114 -12.46 5.02 -8.35
CA LYS A 114 -13.70 4.25 -8.09
C LYS A 114 -13.44 2.82 -7.59
N THR A 115 -12.29 2.24 -7.94
CA THR A 115 -11.90 0.88 -7.55
C THR A 115 -11.43 0.79 -6.09
N LEU A 116 -11.10 1.91 -5.46
CA LEU A 116 -10.73 2.01 -4.05
C LEU A 116 -11.86 2.68 -3.26
N SER A 117 -12.11 2.21 -2.05
CA SER A 117 -13.09 2.79 -1.13
C SER A 117 -12.76 2.46 0.32
N LEU A 118 -13.44 3.08 1.27
CA LEU A 118 -13.34 2.71 2.70
C LEU A 118 -13.76 1.25 2.98
N LYS A 119 -14.46 0.62 2.03
CA LYS A 119 -14.88 -0.79 2.09
C LYS A 119 -13.83 -1.74 1.51
N THR A 120 -12.76 -1.22 0.91
CA THR A 120 -11.66 -2.04 0.43
C THR A 120 -10.94 -2.65 1.64
N ALA A 121 -10.95 -3.98 1.71
CA ALA A 121 -10.39 -4.70 2.83
C ALA A 121 -8.87 -4.47 2.94
N PRO A 122 -8.34 -4.35 4.16
CA PRO A 122 -6.91 -4.52 4.39
C PRO A 122 -6.43 -5.88 3.83
N GLY A 123 -5.24 -5.89 3.23
CA GLY A 123 -4.69 -7.06 2.55
C GLY A 123 -4.87 -7.06 1.02
N THR A 124 -5.76 -6.21 0.50
CA THR A 124 -5.93 -6.03 -0.96
C THR A 124 -4.62 -5.64 -1.63
N LYS A 125 -4.25 -6.38 -2.68
CA LYS A 125 -3.09 -6.08 -3.52
C LYS A 125 -3.47 -5.05 -4.58
N VAL A 126 -2.61 -4.05 -4.71
CA VAL A 126 -2.71 -2.99 -5.71
C VAL A 126 -1.41 -2.94 -6.49
N ARG A 127 -1.50 -2.62 -7.78
CA ARG A 127 -0.35 -2.40 -8.66
C ARG A 127 -0.27 -0.92 -8.97
N LEU A 128 0.89 -0.34 -8.68
CA LEU A 128 1.29 0.96 -9.17
C LEU A 128 1.85 0.81 -10.58
N ASN A 129 1.40 1.67 -11.50
CA ASN A 129 1.76 1.64 -12.92
C ASN A 129 2.00 3.05 -13.44
N GLY A 130 2.61 3.16 -14.62
CA GLY A 130 2.80 4.44 -15.31
C GLY A 130 3.70 5.41 -14.56
N LYS A 131 3.24 6.66 -14.35
CA LYS A 131 3.98 7.68 -13.59
C LYS A 131 3.30 7.93 -12.24
N VAL A 132 3.96 7.57 -11.15
CA VAL A 132 3.51 7.85 -9.78
C VAL A 132 4.41 8.93 -9.19
N SER A 133 3.88 10.15 -9.10
CA SER A 133 4.63 11.29 -8.54
C SER A 133 4.63 11.20 -7.01
N VAL A 134 5.75 11.60 -6.40
CA VAL A 134 5.89 11.72 -4.95
C VAL A 134 5.95 13.19 -4.57
N ASN A 135 5.14 13.61 -3.60
CA ASN A 135 5.20 14.96 -3.05
C ASN A 135 4.98 14.93 -1.53
N GLY A 136 5.86 15.58 -0.76
CA GLY A 136 5.75 15.66 0.70
C GLY A 136 5.70 14.29 1.39
N GLY A 137 6.33 13.27 0.82
CA GLY A 137 6.28 11.88 1.31
C GLY A 137 4.99 11.12 0.98
N PHE A 138 4.10 11.70 0.16
CA PHE A 138 2.89 11.04 -0.35
C PHE A 138 3.00 10.66 -1.82
N LEU A 139 2.54 9.45 -2.14
CA LEU A 139 2.35 9.01 -3.52
C LEU A 139 1.06 9.63 -4.06
N LEU A 140 1.13 10.36 -5.16
CA LEU A 140 -0.05 10.98 -5.77
C LEU A 140 -0.78 9.97 -6.64
N LEU A 141 -1.87 9.42 -6.12
CA LEU A 141 -2.64 8.35 -6.73
C LEU A 141 -3.76 8.90 -7.61
N THR A 142 -3.81 8.40 -8.85
CA THR A 142 -4.82 8.69 -9.86
C THR A 142 -5.34 7.38 -10.44
N PRO A 143 -6.53 7.35 -11.06
CA PRO A 143 -7.04 6.15 -11.73
C PRO A 143 -6.09 5.56 -12.79
N ASN A 144 -5.18 6.38 -13.33
CA ASN A 144 -4.23 5.98 -14.37
C ASN A 144 -2.98 5.30 -13.84
N ASN A 145 -2.65 5.49 -12.56
CA ASN A 145 -1.38 5.02 -11.98
C ASN A 145 -1.54 3.98 -10.87
N ILE A 146 -2.78 3.56 -10.57
CA ILE A 146 -3.06 2.48 -9.64
C ILE A 146 -4.17 1.57 -10.18
N SER A 147 -3.96 0.26 -10.06
CA SER A 147 -4.98 -0.75 -10.34
C SER A 147 -5.11 -1.73 -9.19
N VAL A 148 -6.34 -2.16 -8.91
CA VAL A 148 -6.60 -3.18 -7.89
C VAL A 148 -6.41 -4.56 -8.54
N ILE A 149 -5.46 -5.34 -8.04
CA ILE A 149 -5.28 -6.75 -8.45
C ILE A 149 -6.25 -7.64 -7.65
N GLY A 150 -6.63 -7.20 -6.44
CA GLY A 150 -7.54 -7.93 -5.56
C GLY A 150 -6.78 -8.76 -4.53
N GLY A 151 -7.28 -9.95 -4.22
CA GLY A 151 -6.76 -10.77 -3.13
C GLY A 151 -7.14 -10.22 -1.75
N THR A 152 -7.31 -11.13 -0.81
CA THR A 152 -7.65 -10.79 0.58
C THR A 152 -6.69 -11.56 1.47
N VAL A 153 -6.15 -10.90 2.49
CA VAL A 153 -5.36 -11.59 3.52
C VAL A 153 -6.33 -11.95 4.64
N GLN A 154 -6.66 -13.25 4.76
CA GLN A 154 -7.73 -13.74 5.62
C GLN A 154 -7.58 -13.23 7.07
N GLU A 155 -6.38 -13.28 7.63
CA GLU A 155 -6.12 -12.82 9.00
C GLU A 155 -6.40 -11.32 9.20
N LEU A 156 -6.06 -10.48 8.22
CA LEU A 156 -6.35 -9.04 8.25
C LEU A 156 -7.85 -8.78 8.05
N TYR A 157 -8.49 -9.58 7.20
CA TYR A 157 -9.91 -9.48 6.93
C TYR A 157 -10.75 -9.83 8.17
N ASP A 158 -10.41 -10.89 8.89
CA ASP A 158 -11.15 -11.32 10.08
C ASP A 158 -11.05 -10.27 11.19
N LYS A 159 -9.85 -9.75 11.46
CA LYS A 159 -9.63 -8.63 12.40
C LYS A 159 -10.39 -7.36 11.96
N TRP A 160 -10.33 -7.01 10.68
CA TRP A 160 -11.03 -5.85 10.14
C TRP A 160 -12.55 -5.99 10.24
N LYS A 161 -13.11 -7.15 9.88
CA LYS A 161 -14.53 -7.41 9.93
C LYS A 161 -15.06 -7.36 11.37
N LEU A 162 -14.32 -7.91 12.32
CA LEU A 162 -14.66 -7.80 13.75
C LEU A 162 -14.66 -6.34 14.22
N SER A 163 -13.65 -5.55 13.82
CA SER A 163 -13.60 -4.11 14.17
C SER A 163 -14.73 -3.30 13.51
N ALA A 164 -15.08 -3.60 12.26
CA ALA A 164 -16.17 -2.94 11.53
C ALA A 164 -17.55 -3.27 12.10
N VAL A 165 -17.73 -4.50 12.60
CA VAL A 165 -18.97 -4.95 13.28
C VAL A 165 -19.05 -4.34 14.69
N CYS A 166 -17.95 -4.29 15.43
CA CYS A 166 -17.94 -3.76 16.80
C CYS A 166 -18.24 -2.25 16.87
N ILE A 167 -17.82 -1.47 15.86
CA ILE A 167 -18.20 -0.05 15.75
C ILE A 167 -19.72 0.11 15.56
N LYS A 168 -20.39 -0.80 14.84
CA LYS A 168 -21.85 -0.76 14.71
C LYS A 168 -22.58 -1.10 16.01
N ALA A 169 -22.01 -2.01 16.82
CA ALA A 169 -22.61 -2.41 18.09
C ALA A 169 -22.56 -1.30 19.17
N SER A 170 -21.55 -0.43 19.15
CA SER A 170 -21.43 0.66 20.12
C SER A 170 -22.43 1.82 19.91
N CYS A 171 -22.97 1.99 18.70
CA CYS A 171 -23.92 3.08 18.41
C CYS A 171 -25.38 2.73 18.72
N ILE A 172 -25.71 1.44 18.90
CA ILE A 172 -27.09 0.99 19.18
C ILE A 172 -27.35 0.92 20.70
N ALA A 173 -26.30 0.91 21.54
CA ALA A 173 -26.43 0.79 22.99
C ALA A 173 -26.65 2.13 23.74
N ASN A 174 -26.83 3.26 23.04
CA ASN A 174 -27.15 4.57 23.64
C ASN A 174 -28.52 5.14 23.19
N LEU A 175 -29.39 4.27 22.66
CA LEU A 175 -30.80 4.56 22.38
C LEU A 175 -31.66 3.53 23.12
N ASN A 176 -31.70 3.64 24.45
CA ASN A 176 -32.81 3.25 25.34
C ASN A 176 -32.51 3.67 26.77
#